data_AF-A0A382LBK5-F1
#
_entry.id   AF-A0A382LBK5-F1
#
_cell.length_a   1.000
_cell.length_b   1.000
_cell.length_c   1.000
_cell.angle_alpha   90.00
_cell.angle_beta   90.00
_cell.angle_gamma   90.00
#
_symmetry.space_group_name_H-M   'P 1'
#
loop_
_entity.id
_entity.type
_entity.pdbx_description
1 polymer ?
#
loop_
_entity_poly.entity_id
_entity_poly.type
_entity_poly.pdbx_seq_one_letter_code
_entity_poly.pdbx_strand_id
1 'polypeptide(L)'
;MKSTSSQPDLEAIRKRLEDSKGPQYWRSLEELADTDEFQTFMIKEFPQHMEEVKANPVSRRNFLKLMGASMALAGASACTRQPSEKIVPYVQRPE
;
A
#
# COMPACT_ATOMS: atom_id res chain seq x y z
N MET A 1 -1.08 -43.42 -9.01
CA MET A 1 0.23 -42.76 -9.17
C MET A 1 0.34 -41.69 -8.10
N LYS A 2 1.31 -41.78 -7.19
CA LYS A 2 1.52 -40.76 -6.14
C LYS A 2 2.15 -39.53 -6.79
N SER A 3 1.44 -38.42 -6.79
CA SER A 3 1.98 -37.12 -7.14
C SER A 3 3.03 -36.74 -6.09
N THR A 4 4.31 -36.85 -6.43
CA THR A 4 5.39 -36.28 -5.61
C THR A 4 5.40 -34.77 -5.88
N SER A 5 4.55 -34.01 -5.18
CA SER A 5 4.75 -32.57 -5.03
C SER A 5 5.98 -32.36 -4.14
N SER A 6 6.88 -31.51 -4.60
CA SER A 6 8.10 -31.12 -3.87
C SER A 6 7.70 -30.68 -2.46
N GLN A 7 8.05 -31.48 -1.45
CA GLN A 7 7.67 -31.19 -0.07
C GLN A 7 8.49 -29.99 0.41
N PRO A 8 7.86 -28.92 0.92
CA PRO A 8 8.58 -27.75 1.37
C PRO A 8 9.44 -28.08 2.60
N ASP A 9 10.66 -27.52 2.66
CA ASP A 9 11.55 -27.67 3.81
C ASP A 9 10.99 -26.88 5.02
N LEU A 10 10.35 -27.62 5.92
CA LEU A 10 9.68 -27.06 7.09
C LEU A 10 10.66 -26.47 8.10
N GLU A 11 11.90 -26.97 8.17
CA GLU A 11 12.89 -26.44 9.11
C GLU A 11 13.39 -25.07 8.64
N ALA A 12 13.68 -24.93 7.35
CA ALA A 12 14.04 -23.65 6.75
C ALA A 12 12.91 -22.60 6.91
N ILE A 13 11.66 -23.01 6.68
CA ILE A 13 10.49 -22.14 6.86
C ILE A 13 10.36 -21.70 8.32
N ARG A 14 10.49 -22.64 9.27
CA ARG A 14 10.40 -22.34 10.70
C ARG A 14 11.45 -21.33 11.13
N LYS A 15 12.70 -21.54 10.73
CA LYS A 15 13.81 -20.61 11.03
C LYS A 15 13.55 -19.21 10.47
N ARG A 16 13.05 -19.12 9.23
CA ARG A 16 12.68 -17.83 8.61
C ARG A 16 11.55 -17.13 9.39
N LEU A 17 10.56 -17.88 9.87
CA LEU A 17 9.45 -17.34 10.65
C LEU A 17 9.88 -16.86 12.05
N GLU A 18 10.85 -17.49 12.68
CA GLU A 18 11.42 -17.04 13.96
C GLU A 18 12.08 -15.65 13.85
N ASP A 19 12.73 -15.37 12.72
CA ASP A 19 13.35 -14.08 12.44
C ASP A 19 12.35 -12.98 12.00
N SER A 20 11.12 -13.37 11.65
CA SER A 20 10.09 -12.48 11.13
C SER A 20 9.42 -11.66 12.25
N LYS A 21 9.27 -10.34 12.08
CA LYS A 21 8.60 -9.46 13.06
C LYS A 21 7.35 -8.82 12.47
N GLY A 22 6.24 -8.95 13.20
CA GLY A 22 4.94 -8.38 12.82
C GLY A 22 4.02 -9.38 12.10
N PRO A 23 2.80 -8.96 11.75
CA PRO A 23 1.81 -9.84 11.14
C PRO A 23 2.11 -10.05 9.66
N GLN A 24 2.52 -11.27 9.30
CA GLN A 24 2.61 -11.73 7.92
C GLN A 24 1.52 -12.78 7.69
N TYR A 25 0.55 -12.44 6.84
CA TYR A 25 -0.59 -13.30 6.54
C TYR A 25 -0.28 -14.11 5.27
N TRP A 26 -0.47 -15.42 5.36
CA TRP A 26 -0.34 -16.37 4.26
C TRP A 26 -1.66 -17.13 4.12
N ARG A 27 -2.02 -17.48 2.88
CA ARG A 27 -3.29 -18.14 2.53
C ARG A 27 -3.13 -19.64 2.34
N SER A 28 -1.92 -20.11 2.02
CA SER A 28 -1.58 -21.53 1.91
C SER A 28 -0.15 -21.82 2.39
N LEU A 29 0.15 -23.11 2.60
CA LEU A 29 1.49 -23.56 2.96
C LEU A 29 2.47 -23.42 1.78
N GLU A 30 1.98 -23.55 0.56
CA GLU A 30 2.77 -23.37 -0.66
C GLU A 30 3.16 -21.90 -0.88
N GLU A 31 2.27 -20.95 -0.54
CA GLU A 31 2.59 -19.51 -0.52
C GLU A 31 3.66 -19.21 0.52
N LEU A 32 3.57 -19.86 1.68
CA LEU A 32 4.60 -19.74 2.71
C LEU A 32 5.93 -20.37 2.25
N ALA A 33 5.90 -21.48 1.54
CA ALA A 33 7.09 -22.17 1.06
C ALA A 33 7.82 -21.43 -0.06
N ASP A 34 7.10 -20.63 -0.85
CA ASP A 34 7.64 -19.78 -1.90
C ASP A 34 8.52 -20.54 -2.92
N THR A 35 8.04 -21.70 -3.39
CA THR A 35 8.77 -22.52 -4.35
C THR A 35 8.61 -22.02 -5.79
N ASP A 36 9.62 -22.24 -6.63
CA ASP A 36 9.57 -21.85 -8.06
C ASP A 36 8.40 -22.51 -8.82
N GLU A 37 8.07 -23.75 -8.44
CA GLU A 37 6.92 -24.50 -8.96
C GLU A 37 5.60 -23.79 -8.64
N PHE A 38 5.46 -23.33 -7.40
CA PHE A 38 4.27 -22.60 -6.95
C PHE A 38 4.19 -21.22 -7.63
N GLN A 39 5.30 -20.51 -7.77
CA GLN A 39 5.35 -19.22 -8.49
C GLN A 39 4.95 -19.38 -9.96
N THR A 40 5.45 -20.42 -10.62
CA THR A 40 5.11 -20.72 -12.02
C THR A 40 3.63 -21.08 -12.17
N PHE A 41 3.10 -21.89 -11.24
CA PHE A 41 1.68 -22.22 -11.18
C PHE A 41 0.81 -20.96 -11.00
N MET A 42 1.16 -20.09 -10.06
CA MET A 42 0.43 -18.84 -9.80
C MET A 42 0.41 -17.91 -11.02
N ILE A 43 1.54 -17.78 -11.73
CA ILE A 43 1.63 -16.97 -12.97
C ILE A 43 0.72 -17.55 -14.07
N LYS A 44 0.68 -18.88 -14.19
CA LYS A 44 -0.12 -19.56 -15.21
C LYS A 44 -1.62 -19.45 -14.97
N GLU A 45 -2.06 -19.59 -13.72
CA GLU A 45 -3.47 -19.56 -13.36
C GLU A 45 -4.03 -18.13 -13.28
N PHE A 46 -3.21 -17.16 -12.84
CA PHE A 46 -3.66 -15.78 -12.62
C PHE A 46 -2.77 -14.73 -13.32
N PRO A 47 -2.62 -14.77 -14.65
CA PRO A 47 -1.71 -13.89 -15.37
C PRO A 47 -2.03 -12.39 -15.16
N GLN A 48 -3.30 -12.02 -15.18
CA GLN A 48 -3.73 -10.62 -14.99
C GLN A 48 -3.46 -10.07 -13.58
N HIS A 49 -3.64 -10.89 -12.54
CA HIS A 49 -3.41 -10.45 -11.16
C HIS A 49 -1.92 -10.36 -10.82
N MET A 50 -1.09 -11.21 -11.43
CA MET A 50 0.36 -11.18 -11.24
C MET A 50 1.00 -9.97 -11.90
N GLU A 51 0.45 -9.49 -13.03
CA GLU A 51 0.85 -8.21 -13.60
C GLU A 51 0.48 -7.04 -12.68
N GLU A 52 -0.71 -7.02 -12.08
CA GLU A 52 -1.10 -5.94 -11.14
C GLU A 52 -0.23 -5.91 -9.88
N VAL A 53 0.09 -7.08 -9.31
CA VAL A 53 0.97 -7.21 -8.13
C VAL A 53 2.41 -6.79 -8.47
N LYS A 54 2.93 -7.15 -9.66
CA LYS A 54 4.28 -6.75 -10.10
C LYS A 54 4.35 -5.28 -10.53
N ALA A 55 3.30 -4.76 -11.18
CA ALA A 55 3.29 -3.43 -11.77
C ALA A 55 3.02 -2.32 -10.75
N ASN A 56 2.32 -2.60 -9.65
CA ASN A 56 2.01 -1.59 -8.63
C ASN A 56 2.62 -1.92 -7.25
N PRO A 57 3.95 -1.73 -7.06
CA PRO A 57 4.55 -1.73 -5.72
C PRO A 57 4.07 -0.53 -4.88
N VAL A 58 3.40 0.46 -5.49
CA VAL A 58 2.90 1.64 -4.82
C VAL A 58 1.52 1.34 -4.25
N SER A 59 1.46 1.03 -2.95
CA SER A 59 0.18 0.96 -2.24
C SER A 59 -0.66 2.23 -2.50
N ARG A 60 -1.99 2.09 -2.61
CA ARG A 60 -2.94 3.24 -2.72
C ARG A 60 -2.62 4.35 -1.71
N ARG A 61 -2.16 3.96 -0.52
CA ARG A 61 -1.70 4.88 0.53
C ARG A 61 -0.48 5.71 0.13
N ASN A 62 0.52 5.11 -0.50
CA ASN A 62 1.72 5.83 -0.93
C ASN A 62 1.41 6.83 -2.07
N PHE A 63 0.50 6.48 -2.97
CA PHE A 63 -0.01 7.43 -3.95
C PHE A 63 -0.69 8.64 -3.28
N LEU A 64 -1.61 8.40 -2.34
CA LEU A 64 -2.27 9.47 -1.59
C LEU A 64 -1.29 10.32 -0.77
N LYS A 65 -0.23 9.72 -0.20
CA LYS A 65 0.83 10.46 0.49
C LYS A 65 1.54 11.43 -0.45
N LEU A 66 1.92 10.98 -1.65
CA LEU A 66 2.60 11.84 -2.64
C LEU A 66 1.69 12.97 -3.10
N MET A 67 0.44 12.66 -3.46
CA MET A 67 -0.56 13.66 -3.84
C MET A 67 -0.77 14.70 -2.73
N GLY A 68 -0.97 14.23 -1.49
CA GLY A 68 -1.16 15.10 -0.32
C GLY A 68 0.07 15.96 -0.01
N ALA A 69 1.28 15.41 -0.10
CA ALA A 69 2.52 16.15 0.09
C ALA A 69 2.67 17.27 -0.95
N SER A 70 2.38 16.98 -2.22
CA SER A 70 2.39 17.99 -3.29
C SER A 70 1.37 19.11 -3.04
N MET A 71 0.15 18.75 -2.65
CA MET A 71 -0.89 19.74 -2.32
C MET A 71 -0.50 20.60 -1.11
N ALA A 72 0.08 20.01 -0.06
CA ALA A 72 0.54 20.74 1.11
C ALA A 72 1.66 21.74 0.77
N LEU A 73 2.63 21.33 -0.06
CA LEU A 73 3.70 22.21 -0.53
C LEU A 73 3.16 23.35 -1.41
N ALA A 74 2.23 23.06 -2.33
CA ALA A 74 1.59 24.07 -3.16
C ALA A 74 0.74 25.04 -2.33
N GLY A 75 0.05 24.55 -1.30
CA GLY A 75 -0.79 25.34 -0.39
C GLY A 75 -0.03 26.00 0.76
N ALA A 76 1.27 25.77 0.93
CA ALA A 76 2.04 26.29 2.06
C ALA A 76 2.07 27.83 2.12
N SER A 77 1.97 28.50 0.97
CA SER A 77 1.89 29.96 0.87
C SER A 77 0.45 30.51 0.80
N ALA A 78 -0.56 29.65 0.81
CA ALA A 78 -1.95 30.05 0.62
C ALA A 78 -2.55 30.74 1.87
N CYS A 79 -2.02 30.47 3.06
CA CYS A 79 -2.41 31.18 4.27
C CYS A 79 -1.75 32.56 4.30
N THR A 80 -2.44 33.56 3.76
CA THR A 80 -2.04 34.97 3.87
C THR A 80 -2.78 35.64 5.04
N ARG A 81 -2.14 36.62 5.68
CA ARG A 81 -2.80 37.41 6.73
C ARG A 81 -3.89 38.27 6.08
N GLN A 82 -5.15 38.08 6.50
CA GLN A 82 -6.25 38.97 6.13
C GLN A 82 -5.83 40.42 6.43
N PRO A 83 -5.91 41.34 5.45
CA PRO A 83 -5.52 42.73 5.66
C PRO A 83 -6.35 43.34 6.79
N SER A 84 -5.76 44.26 7.54
CA SER A 84 -6.48 44.94 8.62
C SER A 84 -7.56 45.83 8.03
N GLU A 85 -8.81 45.44 8.19
CA GLU A 85 -9.96 46.25 7.83
C GLU A 85 -10.39 47.10 9.03
N LYS A 86 -10.79 48.35 8.77
CA LYS A 86 -11.43 49.17 9.80
C LYS A 86 -12.85 48.66 9.98
N ILE A 87 -13.13 48.10 11.17
CA ILE A 87 -14.48 47.76 11.59
C ILE A 87 -15.24 49.07 11.83
N VAL A 88 -16.09 49.47 10.89
CA VAL A 88 -16.95 50.66 11.00
C VAL A 88 -18.36 50.26 11.44
N PRO A 89 -19.03 51.07 12.28
CA PRO A 89 -20.41 50.80 12.68
C PRO A 89 -21.34 50.79 11.47
N TYR A 90 -22.30 49.87 11.45
CA TYR A 90 -23.33 49.81 10.43
C TYR A 90 -24.34 50.96 10.68
N VAL A 91 -24.34 51.97 9.82
CA VAL A 91 -25.15 53.20 10.01
C VAL A 91 -26.42 53.19 9.16
N GLN A 92 -26.48 52.37 8.11
CA GLN A 92 -27.67 52.17 7.29
C GLN A 92 -28.13 50.73 7.39
N ARG A 93 -29.37 50.54 7.85
CA ARG A 93 -30.00 49.21 7.91
C ARG A 93 -30.40 48.81 6.47
N PRO A 94 -30.06 47.60 6.00
CA PRO A 94 -30.64 47.10 4.76
C PRO A 94 -32.14 46.88 4.97
N GLU A 95 -32.94 47.29 3.99
CA GLU A 95 -34.40 47.06 3.93
C GLU A 95 -34.74 45.56 3.94
#